data_AF-A0A1Q5Y0Z9-F1
#
_entry.id   AF-A0A1Q5Y0Z9-F1
#
_cell.length_a   1.000
_cell.length_b   1.000
_cell.length_c   1.000
_cell.angle_alpha   90.00
_cell.angle_beta   90.00
_cell.angle_gamma   90.00
#
_symmetry.space_group_name_H-M   'P 1'
#
loop_
_entity.id
_entity.type
_entity.pdbx_description
1 polymer ?
#
loop_
_entity_poly.entity_id
_entity_poly.type
_entity_poly.pdbx_seq_one_letter_code
_entity_poly.pdbx_strand_id
1 'polypeptide(L)'
;MNPHLSSKWPRLPKVVSRRAMRGFLMLLTVLLTLFIFTGCSLLPWHKDSANHPKISHKLNEQEDVINRNSLGTENLDKLDAFIERGSGVQRVVQHTIEGDPIFRVLEYKGGRLQYTIDTTEDAFGTPEVRTVSCAELERVETNTLLTYTLTGCDGGQAERQLLSIEYDVAKQDRFEFVLKYGVDRKNEINTGEQKLVKDLRNGSVAEVNDYTLPDKDRQRIYRELVLSSDLEEKQLSTECNRKPYISYELTVQINGAKRHYVWSECDTSTDGLNMTGVAQFIIDTVEAGESFKQLPEAEGGYE
;
A
#
# COMPACT_ATOMS: atom_id res chain seq x y z
N MET A 1 -72.41 14.45 -41.23
CA MET A 1 -72.65 15.55 -42.19
C MET A 1 -71.68 16.68 -41.88
N ASN A 2 -70.96 17.18 -42.89
CA ASN A 2 -70.41 18.56 -42.94
C ASN A 2 -71.58 19.55 -43.19
N PRO A 3 -71.42 20.90 -43.25
CA PRO A 3 -70.19 21.74 -43.21
C PRO A 3 -70.03 22.47 -41.83
N HIS A 4 -69.42 23.66 -41.61
CA HIS A 4 -68.98 24.77 -42.49
C HIS A 4 -67.81 25.59 -41.91
N LEU A 5 -67.12 26.35 -42.77
CA LEU A 5 -66.08 27.34 -42.41
C LEU A 5 -66.67 28.73 -42.09
N SER A 6 -65.91 29.55 -41.37
CA SER A 6 -65.80 30.99 -41.61
C SER A 6 -64.40 31.49 -41.26
N SER A 7 -63.73 32.15 -42.21
CA SER A 7 -62.35 32.63 -42.08
C SER A 7 -62.27 34.16 -42.16
N LYS A 8 -61.36 34.78 -41.39
CA LYS A 8 -60.88 36.15 -41.63
C LYS A 8 -59.39 36.27 -41.30
N TRP A 9 -58.58 36.49 -42.34
CA TRP A 9 -57.18 36.92 -42.22
C TRP A 9 -57.10 38.45 -42.43
N PRO A 10 -56.32 39.20 -41.64
CA PRO A 10 -55.86 40.54 -42.01
C PRO A 10 -54.71 40.46 -43.04
N ARG A 11 -54.55 41.55 -43.80
CA ARG A 11 -53.68 41.61 -44.99
C ARG A 11 -52.21 41.89 -44.64
N LEU A 12 -51.28 41.24 -45.33
CA LEU A 12 -49.86 41.59 -45.32
C LEU A 12 -49.58 42.82 -46.21
N PRO A 13 -48.81 43.83 -45.73
CA PRO A 13 -48.19 44.83 -46.60
C PRO A 13 -46.91 44.29 -47.28
N LYS A 14 -46.46 44.98 -48.32
CA LYS A 14 -45.52 44.47 -49.32
C LYS A 14 -44.04 44.61 -48.93
N VAL A 15 -43.28 43.56 -49.24
CA VAL A 15 -41.91 43.57 -49.81
C VAL A 15 -40.98 44.70 -49.35
N VAL A 16 -40.12 44.42 -48.37
CA VAL A 16 -38.89 45.18 -48.13
C VAL A 16 -37.73 44.58 -48.93
N SER A 17 -36.89 45.44 -49.50
CA SER A 17 -35.81 45.14 -50.45
C SER A 17 -34.78 44.09 -49.98
N ARG A 18 -34.52 43.09 -50.82
CA ARG A 18 -33.48 42.05 -50.64
C ARG A 18 -32.03 42.58 -50.62
N ARG A 19 -31.77 43.89 -50.75
CA ARG A 19 -30.41 44.47 -50.75
C ARG A 19 -29.91 44.94 -49.37
N ALA A 20 -30.78 45.08 -48.36
CA ALA A 20 -30.36 45.51 -47.02
C ALA A 20 -29.80 44.36 -46.14
N MET A 21 -30.12 43.10 -46.46
CA MET A 21 -29.88 41.93 -45.59
C MET A 21 -28.53 41.23 -45.84
N ARG A 22 -27.52 41.95 -46.37
CA ARG A 22 -26.13 41.46 -46.53
C ARG A 22 -25.09 42.33 -45.81
N GLY A 23 -25.36 43.60 -45.55
CA GLY A 23 -24.50 44.45 -44.71
C GLY A 23 -24.69 44.19 -43.21
N PHE A 24 -25.95 44.01 -42.78
CA PHE A 24 -26.28 43.89 -41.35
C PHE A 24 -25.81 42.56 -40.72
N LEU A 25 -25.74 41.48 -41.51
CA LEU A 25 -25.32 40.16 -41.02
C LEU A 25 -23.80 40.04 -40.85
N MET A 26 -22.99 40.79 -41.60
CA MET A 26 -21.54 40.83 -41.40
C MET A 26 -21.11 41.81 -40.28
N LEU A 27 -21.88 42.87 -40.02
CA LEU A 27 -21.57 43.79 -38.92
C LEU A 27 -21.91 43.19 -37.54
N LEU A 28 -22.96 42.36 -37.44
CA LEU A 28 -23.28 41.66 -36.19
C LEU A 28 -22.20 40.62 -35.81
N THR A 29 -21.58 39.95 -36.78
CA THR A 29 -20.51 38.97 -36.54
C THR A 29 -19.16 39.58 -36.16
N VAL A 30 -18.91 40.85 -36.48
CA VAL A 30 -17.67 41.57 -36.10
C VAL A 30 -17.80 42.25 -34.74
N LEU A 31 -19.02 42.61 -34.32
CA LEU A 31 -19.28 43.16 -32.97
C LEU A 31 -19.44 42.08 -31.90
N LEU A 32 -19.83 40.85 -32.24
CA LEU A 32 -19.95 39.75 -31.27
C LEU A 32 -18.59 39.10 -30.90
N THR A 33 -17.55 39.29 -31.72
CA THR A 33 -16.20 38.75 -31.48
C THR A 33 -15.31 39.66 -30.64
N LEU A 34 -15.74 40.90 -30.33
CA LEU A 34 -14.97 41.85 -29.51
C LEU A 34 -15.23 41.75 -28.00
N PHE A 35 -16.09 40.84 -27.53
CA PHE A 35 -16.51 40.75 -26.12
C PHE A 35 -16.07 39.47 -25.37
N ILE A 36 -15.06 38.75 -25.88
CA ILE A 36 -14.51 37.53 -25.23
C ILE A 36 -13.03 37.71 -24.80
N PHE A 37 -12.61 38.93 -24.45
CA PHE A 37 -11.25 39.23 -23.98
C PHE A 37 -11.19 40.19 -22.78
N THR A 38 -12.06 40.01 -21.78
CA THR A 38 -11.86 40.53 -20.41
C THR A 38 -12.41 39.51 -19.41
N GLY A 39 -11.61 38.47 -19.12
CA GLY A 39 -12.12 37.27 -18.45
C GLY A 39 -11.09 36.43 -17.69
N CYS A 40 -9.93 36.98 -17.33
CA CYS A 40 -9.25 36.56 -16.12
C CYS A 40 -8.30 37.66 -15.65
N SER A 41 -8.39 38.03 -14.38
CA SER A 41 -7.44 38.95 -13.75
C SER A 41 -6.06 38.31 -13.71
N LEU A 42 -5.12 38.88 -14.48
CA LEU A 42 -3.68 38.71 -14.23
C LEU A 42 -3.29 39.43 -12.93
N LEU A 43 -3.77 38.90 -11.81
CA LEU A 43 -2.88 38.79 -10.66
C LEU A 43 -1.83 37.76 -11.10
N PRO A 44 -0.53 38.09 -11.07
CA PRO A 44 0.48 37.06 -11.12
C PRO A 44 0.15 36.12 -9.95
N TRP A 45 -0.11 34.84 -10.25
CA TRP A 45 0.10 33.83 -9.23
C TRP A 45 1.57 33.96 -8.88
N HIS A 46 1.83 34.51 -7.69
CA HIS A 46 3.16 34.64 -7.16
C HIS A 46 3.64 33.20 -7.02
N LYS A 47 4.45 32.75 -7.98
CA LYS A 47 5.22 31.52 -7.84
C LYS A 47 6.28 31.89 -6.83
N ASP A 48 5.87 31.86 -5.56
CA ASP A 48 6.78 31.85 -4.44
C ASP A 48 7.63 30.60 -4.64
N SER A 49 8.80 30.80 -5.25
CA SER A 49 9.96 29.97 -4.97
C SER A 49 10.32 30.19 -3.50
N ALA A 50 9.45 29.70 -2.63
CA ALA A 50 9.84 29.26 -1.31
C ALA A 50 11.06 28.37 -1.50
N ASN A 51 12.04 28.54 -0.63
CA ASN A 51 13.32 27.88 -0.71
C ASN A 51 13.16 26.41 -0.28
N HIS A 52 12.46 25.62 -1.12
CA HIS A 52 12.13 24.24 -0.83
C HIS A 52 13.43 23.45 -0.62
N PRO A 53 13.53 22.65 0.46
CA PRO A 53 14.71 21.81 0.65
C PRO A 53 14.88 20.91 -0.56
N LYS A 54 16.11 20.83 -1.09
CA LYS A 54 16.40 19.98 -2.25
C LYS A 54 16.29 18.52 -1.83
N ILE A 55 15.15 17.91 -2.12
CA ILE A 55 14.91 16.49 -1.92
C ILE A 55 15.82 15.71 -2.89
N SER A 56 16.39 14.60 -2.42
CA SER A 56 17.06 13.65 -3.30
C SER A 56 16.01 12.80 -3.98
N HIS A 57 16.09 12.63 -5.30
CA HIS A 57 15.25 11.67 -6.02
C HIS A 57 15.89 10.27 -6.11
N LYS A 58 17.09 10.08 -5.55
CA LYS A 58 17.69 8.75 -5.40
C LYS A 58 17.04 8.02 -4.21
N LEU A 59 16.54 6.80 -4.46
CA LEU A 59 16.10 5.87 -3.43
C LEU A 59 17.27 5.43 -2.54
N ASN A 60 16.95 5.17 -1.27
CA ASN A 60 17.79 4.52 -0.31
C ASN A 60 17.05 3.30 0.24
N GLU A 61 17.20 2.15 -0.42
CA GLU A 61 16.49 0.90 -0.11
C GLU A 61 16.76 0.36 1.31
N GLN A 62 17.63 0.99 2.12
CA GLN A 62 17.90 0.64 3.52
C GLN A 62 17.29 1.60 4.56
N GLU A 63 16.86 2.81 4.15
CA GLU A 63 16.40 3.86 5.09
C GLU A 63 15.11 4.57 4.65
N ASP A 64 14.76 4.51 3.37
CA ASP A 64 13.44 4.97 2.91
C ASP A 64 12.39 3.91 3.24
N VAL A 65 11.21 4.34 3.67
CA VAL A 65 10.02 3.48 3.66
C VAL A 65 9.48 3.48 2.24
N ILE A 66 9.49 2.34 1.56
CA ILE A 66 9.18 2.28 0.13
C ILE A 66 7.90 1.49 -0.07
N ASN A 67 6.79 2.19 -0.35
CA ASN A 67 5.54 1.55 -0.75
C ASN A 67 5.50 1.39 -2.27
N ARG A 68 5.30 0.14 -2.73
CA ARG A 68 5.20 -0.24 -4.15
C ARG A 68 3.77 -0.69 -4.50
N ASN A 69 2.77 -0.05 -3.88
CA ASN A 69 1.35 -0.39 -3.96
C ASN A 69 1.09 -1.88 -3.69
N SER A 70 0.67 -2.63 -4.71
CA SER A 70 0.30 -4.05 -4.62
C SER A 70 1.49 -5.01 -4.44
N LEU A 71 2.73 -4.51 -4.50
CA LEU A 71 3.93 -5.34 -4.32
C LEU A 71 4.39 -5.45 -2.86
N GLY A 72 4.13 -4.44 -2.02
CA GLY A 72 4.59 -4.41 -0.62
C GLY A 72 4.91 -3.01 -0.09
N THR A 73 5.45 -2.97 1.14
CA THR A 73 5.99 -1.76 1.78
C THR A 73 7.25 -2.10 2.56
N GLU A 74 8.41 -1.73 2.02
CA GLU A 74 9.73 -1.99 2.62
C GLU A 74 10.04 -1.01 3.76
N ASN A 75 10.89 -1.47 4.71
CA ASN A 75 11.46 -0.68 5.81
C ASN A 75 10.41 0.05 6.69
N LEU A 76 9.25 -0.55 6.89
CA LEU A 76 8.14 0.03 7.66
C LEU A 76 8.54 0.42 9.10
N ASP A 77 9.49 -0.32 9.69
CA ASP A 77 10.11 -0.07 10.99
C ASP A 77 10.70 1.35 11.12
N LYS A 78 11.15 1.95 10.01
CA LYS A 78 11.76 3.29 10.02
C LYS A 78 10.73 4.39 10.33
N LEU A 79 9.46 4.19 9.97
CA LEU A 79 8.37 5.10 10.38
C LEU A 79 8.06 4.96 11.87
N ASP A 80 7.99 3.72 12.37
CA ASP A 80 7.73 3.46 13.79
C ASP A 80 8.87 4.03 14.65
N ALA A 81 10.13 3.77 14.29
CA ALA A 81 11.30 4.36 14.93
C ALA A 81 11.40 5.89 14.79
N PHE A 82 10.84 6.49 13.73
CA PHE A 82 10.76 7.95 13.59
C PHE A 82 9.75 8.57 14.58
N ILE A 83 8.60 7.92 14.77
CA ILE A 83 7.58 8.33 15.75
C ILE A 83 8.14 8.20 17.17
N GLU A 84 8.70 7.04 17.54
CA GLU A 84 9.27 6.79 18.88
C GLU A 84 10.40 7.76 19.23
N ARG A 85 11.28 8.06 18.27
CA ARG A 85 12.42 8.97 18.45
C ARG A 85 12.00 10.44 18.53
N GLY A 86 10.81 10.80 18.03
CA GLY A 86 10.25 12.16 18.05
C GLY A 86 11.15 13.23 17.42
N SER A 87 12.11 12.85 16.57
CA SER A 87 13.14 13.75 16.06
C SER A 87 13.84 13.24 14.79
N GLY A 88 14.54 14.14 14.10
CA GLY A 88 15.27 13.85 12.87
C GLY A 88 14.39 13.95 11.62
N VAL A 89 14.78 13.19 10.59
CA VAL A 89 14.12 13.14 9.27
C VAL A 89 13.75 11.69 8.97
N GLN A 90 12.59 11.47 8.36
CA GLN A 90 12.23 10.20 7.72
C GLN A 90 11.66 10.47 6.32
N ARG A 91 11.98 9.61 5.35
CA ARG A 91 11.43 9.67 4.00
C ARG A 91 10.57 8.44 3.74
N VAL A 92 9.41 8.69 3.13
CA VAL A 92 8.52 7.69 2.54
C VAL A 92 8.53 7.93 1.04
N VAL A 93 8.65 6.86 0.25
CA VAL A 93 8.51 6.89 -1.20
C VAL A 93 7.28 6.08 -1.56
N GLN A 94 6.28 6.75 -2.12
CA GLN A 94 5.02 6.16 -2.54
C GLN A 94 5.03 6.07 -4.06
N HIS A 95 5.07 4.87 -4.63
CA HIS A 95 4.94 4.72 -6.07
C HIS A 95 3.48 4.96 -6.51
N THR A 96 3.28 5.47 -7.73
CA THR A 96 1.97 5.49 -8.41
C THR A 96 1.63 4.10 -8.95
N ILE A 97 0.43 3.93 -9.53
CA ILE A 97 0.00 2.66 -10.15
C ILE A 97 0.83 2.38 -11.42
N GLU A 98 1.27 3.45 -12.07
CA GLU A 98 2.16 3.49 -13.23
C GLU A 98 3.63 3.18 -12.86
N GLY A 99 4.00 3.35 -11.58
CA GLY A 99 5.33 3.07 -11.05
C GLY A 99 6.23 4.28 -10.83
N ASP A 100 5.70 5.51 -10.93
CA ASP A 100 6.47 6.74 -10.70
C ASP A 100 6.57 7.07 -9.19
N PRO A 101 7.72 7.56 -8.68
CA PRO A 101 7.90 7.80 -7.24
C PRO A 101 7.41 9.18 -6.79
N ILE A 102 6.53 9.21 -5.78
CA ILE A 102 6.16 10.42 -5.03
C ILE A 102 6.95 10.45 -3.72
N PHE A 103 7.76 11.48 -3.51
CA PHE A 103 8.59 11.62 -2.32
C PHE A 103 7.87 12.37 -1.22
N ARG A 104 7.92 11.81 0.00
CA ARG A 104 7.21 12.31 1.18
C ARG A 104 8.21 12.40 2.33
N VAL A 105 8.61 13.60 2.69
CA VAL A 105 9.65 13.86 3.71
C VAL A 105 9.03 14.43 4.98
N LEU A 106 9.38 13.82 6.10
CA LEU A 106 8.99 14.18 7.45
C LEU A 106 10.21 14.74 8.19
N GLU A 107 10.13 15.95 8.75
CA GLU A 107 11.18 16.54 9.60
C GLU A 107 10.55 17.13 10.86
N TYR A 108 10.96 16.68 12.05
CA TYR A 108 10.59 17.35 13.30
C TYR A 108 11.40 18.64 13.46
N LYS A 109 10.74 19.80 13.39
CA LYS A 109 11.38 21.12 13.40
C LYS A 109 10.56 22.12 14.21
N GLY A 110 11.18 22.70 15.25
CA GLY A 110 10.55 23.76 16.05
C GLY A 110 9.33 23.28 16.87
N GLY A 111 9.31 22.01 17.30
CA GLY A 111 8.17 21.44 18.04
C GLY A 111 6.94 21.12 17.18
N ARG A 112 7.07 21.15 15.86
CA ARG A 112 6.05 20.70 14.89
C ARG A 112 6.67 19.77 13.87
N LEU A 113 5.82 19.00 13.20
CA LEU A 113 6.22 18.12 12.11
C LEU A 113 6.13 18.88 10.79
N GLN A 114 7.23 19.04 10.06
CA GLN A 114 7.24 19.56 8.70
C GLN A 114 7.06 18.40 7.74
N TYR A 115 5.96 18.40 7.00
CA TYR A 115 5.67 17.42 5.96
C TYR A 115 5.88 18.09 4.59
N THR A 116 6.83 17.57 3.80
CA THR A 116 7.02 17.98 2.41
C THR A 116 6.63 16.84 1.47
N ILE A 117 5.77 17.14 0.51
CA ILE A 117 5.46 16.28 -0.63
C ILE A 117 6.13 16.84 -1.88
N ASP A 118 6.67 15.94 -2.70
CA ASP A 118 7.28 16.23 -3.99
C ASP A 118 6.77 15.22 -5.03
N THR A 119 6.06 15.73 -6.02
CA THR A 119 5.48 14.99 -7.15
C THR A 119 6.20 15.28 -8.47
N THR A 120 7.42 15.84 -8.48
CA THR A 120 8.05 16.23 -9.77
C THR A 120 8.45 15.06 -10.65
N GLU A 121 8.62 13.87 -10.07
CA GLU A 121 8.94 12.63 -10.80
C GLU A 121 7.68 11.81 -11.19
N ASP A 122 6.47 12.24 -10.81
CA ASP A 122 5.20 11.69 -11.30
C ASP A 122 4.91 12.25 -12.71
N ALA A 123 5.00 11.41 -13.74
CA ALA A 123 4.90 11.83 -15.13
C ALA A 123 3.47 12.20 -15.56
N PHE A 124 2.46 11.79 -14.79
CA PHE A 124 1.04 12.01 -15.07
C PHE A 124 0.37 12.95 -14.07
N GLY A 125 0.99 13.17 -12.91
CA GLY A 125 0.58 14.13 -11.90
C GLY A 125 0.84 15.60 -12.28
N THR A 126 0.47 16.50 -11.36
CA THR A 126 0.91 17.90 -11.43
C THR A 126 2.24 18.03 -10.68
N PRO A 127 3.34 18.49 -11.32
CA PRO A 127 4.62 18.68 -10.64
C PRO A 127 4.53 19.81 -9.60
N GLU A 128 4.50 19.44 -8.32
CA GLU A 128 4.45 20.36 -7.18
C GLU A 128 5.43 19.88 -6.10
N VAL A 129 6.17 20.83 -5.50
CA VAL A 129 6.83 20.61 -4.22
C VAL A 129 6.13 21.48 -3.21
N ARG A 130 5.61 20.89 -2.14
CA ARG A 130 4.83 21.60 -1.13
C ARG A 130 5.18 21.14 0.27
N THR A 131 5.43 22.10 1.15
CA THR A 131 5.62 21.86 2.58
C THR A 131 4.41 22.37 3.36
N VAL A 132 3.95 21.61 4.35
CA VAL A 132 2.96 22.01 5.35
C VAL A 132 3.46 21.64 6.74
N SER A 133 3.09 22.41 7.76
CA SER A 133 3.38 22.06 9.14
C SER A 133 2.18 21.36 9.77
N CYS A 134 2.43 20.27 10.47
CA CYS A 134 1.47 19.43 11.17
C CYS A 134 1.85 19.33 12.65
N ALA A 135 0.92 18.87 13.50
CA ALA A 135 1.20 18.64 14.91
C ALA A 135 2.07 17.39 15.08
N GLU A 136 1.59 16.26 14.55
CA GLU A 136 2.17 14.93 14.76
C GLU A 136 1.86 13.97 13.62
N LEU A 137 2.39 12.75 13.74
CA LEU A 137 2.08 11.60 12.89
C LEU A 137 1.45 10.52 13.79
N GLU A 138 0.17 10.23 13.58
CA GLU A 138 -0.56 9.19 14.28
C GLU A 138 -0.43 7.86 13.55
N ARG A 139 -0.19 6.77 14.30
CA ARG A 139 -0.17 5.39 13.82
C ARG A 139 -1.38 4.65 14.38
N VAL A 140 -2.30 4.23 13.53
CA VAL A 140 -3.49 3.47 13.94
C VAL A 140 -3.44 2.08 13.31
N GLU A 141 -3.51 1.05 14.15
CA GLU A 141 -3.51 -0.35 13.71
C GLU A 141 -4.81 -1.03 14.15
N THR A 142 -5.42 -1.77 13.23
CA THR A 142 -6.64 -2.55 13.44
C THR A 142 -6.38 -4.01 13.06
N ASN A 143 -7.40 -4.87 13.12
CA ASN A 143 -7.23 -6.27 12.72
C ASN A 143 -6.92 -6.44 11.21
N THR A 144 -7.23 -5.46 10.35
CA THR A 144 -7.19 -5.59 8.88
C THR A 144 -6.52 -4.42 8.14
N LEU A 145 -6.09 -3.39 8.86
CA LEU A 145 -5.59 -2.13 8.30
C LEU A 145 -4.62 -1.44 9.27
N LEU A 146 -3.46 -1.03 8.75
CA LEU A 146 -2.52 -0.10 9.39
C LEU A 146 -2.52 1.23 8.63
N THR A 147 -2.67 2.35 9.32
CA THR A 147 -2.58 3.69 8.75
C THR A 147 -1.60 4.57 9.50
N TYR A 148 -0.93 5.43 8.73
CA TYR A 148 -0.14 6.55 9.23
C TYR A 148 -0.80 7.84 8.75
N THR A 149 -1.24 8.69 9.67
CA THR A 149 -2.01 9.90 9.39
C THR A 149 -1.35 11.11 10.05
N LEU A 150 -1.03 12.13 9.26
CA LEU A 150 -0.57 13.42 9.77
C LEU A 150 -1.78 14.19 10.29
N THR A 151 -1.71 14.71 11.52
CA THR A 151 -2.82 15.43 12.16
C THR A 151 -2.40 16.86 12.54
N GLY A 152 -3.38 17.75 12.78
CA GLY A 152 -3.14 19.15 13.13
C GLY A 152 -2.38 19.95 12.05
N CYS A 153 -2.59 19.59 10.78
CA CYS A 153 -1.93 20.19 9.61
C CYS A 153 -2.51 21.55 9.20
N ASP A 154 -1.62 22.45 8.82
CA ASP A 154 -1.97 23.78 8.32
C ASP A 154 -2.57 23.73 6.90
N GLY A 155 -3.27 24.81 6.52
CA GLY A 155 -3.74 25.01 5.15
C GLY A 155 -5.06 24.31 4.79
N GLY A 156 -6.00 24.22 5.73
CA GLY A 156 -7.41 23.87 5.48
C GLY A 156 -7.73 22.38 5.35
N GLN A 157 -6.74 21.51 5.48
CA GLN A 157 -6.90 20.05 5.62
C GLN A 157 -6.09 19.64 6.85
N ALA A 158 -6.79 19.46 7.97
CA ALA A 158 -6.18 19.19 9.27
C ALA A 158 -5.58 17.78 9.38
N GLU A 159 -6.10 16.83 8.61
CA GLU A 159 -5.64 15.44 8.53
C GLU A 159 -5.17 15.13 7.12
N ARG A 160 -4.09 14.33 7.00
CA ARG A 160 -3.54 13.88 5.72
C ARG A 160 -2.99 12.47 5.86
N GLN A 161 -3.53 11.52 5.10
CA GLN A 161 -3.00 10.16 5.08
C GLN A 161 -1.61 10.14 4.43
N LEU A 162 -0.63 9.59 5.15
CA LEU A 162 0.75 9.41 4.69
C LEU A 162 0.91 8.05 3.99
N LEU A 163 0.42 6.99 4.64
CA LEU A 163 0.58 5.59 4.24
C LEU A 163 -0.63 4.78 4.73
N SER A 164 -1.01 3.77 3.96
CA SER A 164 -2.12 2.85 4.25
C SER A 164 -1.72 1.45 3.81
N ILE A 165 -1.79 0.47 4.70
CA ILE A 165 -1.50 -0.93 4.38
C ILE A 165 -2.72 -1.76 4.78
N GLU A 166 -3.46 -2.24 3.78
CA GLU A 166 -4.55 -3.17 3.97
C GLU A 166 -4.03 -4.61 3.99
N TYR A 167 -4.48 -5.38 4.98
CA TYR A 167 -4.20 -6.80 5.14
C TYR A 167 -5.47 -7.55 5.55
N ASP A 168 -6.61 -7.19 4.96
CA ASP A 168 -7.85 -7.94 5.13
C ASP A 168 -7.80 -9.26 4.35
N VAL A 169 -7.72 -10.39 5.05
CA VAL A 169 -7.65 -11.72 4.41
C VAL A 169 -8.97 -12.09 3.74
N ALA A 170 -10.10 -11.49 4.15
CA ALA A 170 -11.41 -11.73 3.55
C ALA A 170 -11.58 -11.02 2.19
N LYS A 171 -10.66 -10.11 1.83
CA LYS A 171 -10.59 -9.51 0.48
C LYS A 171 -9.75 -10.32 -0.51
N GLN A 172 -9.08 -11.39 -0.06
CA GLN A 172 -8.27 -12.24 -0.93
C GLN A 172 -9.11 -13.42 -1.45
N ASP A 173 -9.10 -13.65 -2.77
CA ASP A 173 -9.70 -14.83 -3.40
C ASP A 173 -9.07 -16.12 -2.87
N ARG A 174 -7.78 -16.08 -2.53
CA ARG A 174 -7.02 -17.21 -1.99
C ARG A 174 -5.91 -16.72 -1.08
N PHE A 175 -5.80 -17.31 0.12
CA PHE A 175 -4.61 -17.20 0.95
C PHE A 175 -4.29 -18.58 1.53
N GLU A 176 -3.16 -19.13 1.12
CA GLU A 176 -2.65 -20.43 1.56
C GLU A 176 -1.15 -20.36 1.81
N PHE A 177 -0.67 -21.16 2.75
CA PHE A 177 0.76 -21.36 2.95
C PHE A 177 1.10 -22.81 3.30
N VAL A 178 2.36 -23.15 3.02
CA VAL A 178 3.02 -24.38 3.48
C VAL A 178 4.30 -23.96 4.17
N LEU A 179 4.39 -24.18 5.49
CA LEU A 179 5.61 -23.99 6.28
C LEU A 179 6.12 -25.36 6.72
N LYS A 180 7.30 -25.77 6.25
CA LYS A 180 8.02 -26.92 6.78
C LYS A 180 9.20 -26.47 7.64
N TYR A 181 9.38 -27.06 8.81
CA TYR A 181 10.32 -26.54 9.81
C TYR A 181 10.93 -27.60 10.74
N GLY A 182 11.99 -27.22 11.45
CA GLY A 182 12.75 -28.07 12.36
C GLY A 182 13.95 -28.75 11.71
N VAL A 183 14.51 -29.75 12.39
CA VAL A 183 15.59 -30.59 11.84
C VAL A 183 15.01 -31.44 10.70
N ASP A 184 15.73 -31.47 9.58
CA ASP A 184 15.28 -32.08 8.30
C ASP A 184 13.90 -31.60 7.78
N ARG A 185 13.35 -30.51 8.33
CA ARG A 185 12.00 -29.99 8.05
C ARG A 185 10.87 -31.03 8.18
N LYS A 186 10.96 -31.88 9.22
CA LYS A 186 9.99 -32.94 9.51
C LYS A 186 8.63 -32.45 10.05
N ASN A 187 8.54 -31.20 10.51
CA ASN A 187 7.26 -30.60 10.87
C ASN A 187 6.69 -29.87 9.66
N GLU A 188 5.37 -29.90 9.49
CA GLU A 188 4.67 -29.24 8.37
C GLU A 188 3.36 -28.60 8.85
N ILE A 189 3.11 -27.38 8.40
CA ILE A 189 1.81 -26.69 8.47
C ILE A 189 1.41 -26.37 7.04
N ASN A 190 0.35 -26.99 6.53
CA ASN A 190 -0.06 -26.89 5.13
C ASN A 190 -1.56 -26.59 5.05
N THR A 191 -1.90 -25.33 4.81
CA THR A 191 -3.30 -24.89 4.79
C THR A 191 -4.02 -25.21 3.49
N GLY A 192 -3.28 -25.46 2.40
CA GLY A 192 -3.85 -25.81 1.09
C GLY A 192 -4.31 -27.26 1.02
N GLU A 193 -3.52 -28.19 1.59
CA GLU A 193 -3.87 -29.61 1.72
C GLU A 193 -4.56 -29.93 3.06
N GLN A 194 -4.78 -28.93 3.92
CA GLN A 194 -5.39 -29.07 5.25
C GLN A 194 -4.68 -30.13 6.10
N LYS A 195 -3.36 -30.00 6.23
CA LYS A 195 -2.49 -30.98 6.90
C LYS A 195 -1.60 -30.32 7.97
N LEU A 196 -1.45 -31.01 9.11
CA LEU A 196 -0.35 -30.80 10.05
C LEU A 196 0.51 -32.05 10.16
N VAL A 197 1.82 -31.87 10.35
CA VAL A 197 2.79 -32.89 10.72
C VAL A 197 3.63 -32.38 11.89
N LYS A 198 3.74 -33.16 12.96
CA LYS A 198 4.60 -32.92 14.13
C LYS A 198 5.64 -34.02 14.22
N ASP A 199 6.92 -33.65 14.28
CA ASP A 199 8.04 -34.55 14.52
C ASP A 199 8.05 -34.98 15.99
N LEU A 200 7.96 -36.29 16.24
CA LEU A 200 8.01 -36.86 17.59
C LEU A 200 9.45 -37.10 18.08
N ARG A 201 10.46 -36.77 17.25
CA ARG A 201 11.90 -36.84 17.53
C ARG A 201 12.42 -38.25 17.87
N ASN A 202 11.61 -39.27 17.58
CA ASN A 202 11.92 -40.70 17.78
C ASN A 202 12.01 -41.46 16.44
N GLY A 203 12.12 -40.74 15.32
CA GLY A 203 12.08 -41.28 13.95
C GLY A 203 10.67 -41.40 13.35
N SER A 204 9.62 -41.08 14.10
CA SER A 204 8.23 -41.03 13.62
C SER A 204 7.61 -39.64 13.71
N VAL A 205 6.49 -39.44 13.01
CA VAL A 205 5.71 -38.21 13.01
C VAL A 205 4.26 -38.50 13.42
N ALA A 206 3.58 -37.50 13.98
CA ALA A 206 2.14 -37.51 14.13
C ALA A 206 1.51 -36.56 13.09
N GLU A 207 0.39 -36.97 12.48
CA GLU A 207 -0.28 -36.21 11.43
C GLU A 207 -1.73 -35.87 11.80
N VAL A 208 -2.19 -34.66 11.42
CA VAL A 208 -3.61 -34.30 11.35
C VAL A 208 -3.97 -34.10 9.90
N ASN A 209 -4.93 -34.88 9.41
CA ASN A 209 -5.62 -34.63 8.15
C ASN A 209 -6.90 -33.81 8.45
N ASP A 210 -7.39 -33.05 7.47
CA ASP A 210 -8.53 -32.13 7.61
C ASP A 210 -8.27 -30.97 8.62
N TYR A 211 -7.01 -30.56 8.78
CA TYR A 211 -6.65 -29.39 9.59
C TYR A 211 -7.17 -28.09 8.98
N THR A 212 -8.05 -27.41 9.71
CA THR A 212 -8.52 -26.05 9.40
C THR A 212 -7.87 -25.03 10.34
N LEU A 213 -7.13 -24.07 9.76
CA LEU A 213 -6.64 -22.88 10.48
C LEU A 213 -7.83 -21.93 10.78
N PRO A 214 -8.11 -21.57 12.06
CA PRO A 214 -9.21 -20.68 12.40
C PRO A 214 -9.12 -19.31 11.71
N ASP A 215 -10.25 -18.73 11.30
CA ASP A 215 -10.29 -17.44 10.57
C ASP A 215 -9.50 -16.32 11.27
N LYS A 216 -9.59 -16.25 12.60
CA LYS A 216 -8.86 -15.28 13.43
C LYS A 216 -7.35 -15.43 13.28
N ASP A 217 -6.85 -16.66 13.26
CA ASP A 217 -5.42 -16.96 13.21
C ASP A 217 -4.90 -16.89 11.77
N ARG A 218 -5.74 -17.24 10.78
CA ARG A 218 -5.49 -16.93 9.36
C ARG A 218 -5.33 -15.43 9.12
N GLN A 219 -6.20 -14.60 9.71
CA GLN A 219 -6.09 -13.14 9.64
C GLN A 219 -4.81 -12.61 10.32
N ARG A 220 -4.47 -13.13 11.50
CA ARG A 220 -3.22 -12.75 12.22
C ARG A 220 -1.96 -13.09 11.43
N ILE A 221 -1.89 -14.29 10.85
CA ILE A 221 -0.74 -14.73 10.03
C ILE A 221 -0.66 -13.93 8.73
N TYR A 222 -1.79 -13.64 8.08
CA TYR A 222 -1.82 -12.81 6.88
C TYR A 222 -1.33 -11.38 7.14
N ARG A 223 -1.78 -10.75 8.25
CA ARG A 223 -1.23 -9.47 8.73
C ARG A 223 0.29 -9.53 8.88
N GLU A 224 0.81 -10.55 9.57
CA GLU A 224 2.23 -10.66 9.87
C GLU A 224 3.08 -10.74 8.58
N LEU A 225 2.66 -11.56 7.62
CA LEU A 225 3.31 -11.70 6.30
C LEU A 225 3.29 -10.40 5.47
N VAL A 226 2.22 -9.60 5.59
CA VAL A 226 2.10 -8.32 4.85
C VAL A 226 2.96 -7.23 5.50
N LEU A 227 3.00 -7.14 6.83
CA LEU A 227 3.71 -6.07 7.54
C LEU A 227 5.22 -6.30 7.67
N SER A 228 5.68 -7.54 7.62
CA SER A 228 7.11 -7.91 7.63
C SER A 228 7.84 -7.66 6.30
N SER A 229 7.12 -7.28 5.23
CA SER A 229 7.66 -7.22 3.85
C SER A 229 8.11 -8.59 3.31
N ASP A 230 7.59 -9.71 3.85
CA ASP A 230 8.07 -11.06 3.56
C ASP A 230 7.41 -11.73 2.34
N LEU A 231 6.85 -10.92 1.44
CA LEU A 231 6.27 -11.32 0.15
C LEU A 231 7.10 -10.86 -1.05
N GLU A 232 8.25 -10.24 -0.80
CA GLU A 232 9.19 -9.72 -1.78
C GLU A 232 10.35 -10.71 -2.05
N GLU A 233 11.33 -10.35 -2.89
CA GLU A 233 12.54 -11.16 -3.06
C GLU A 233 13.46 -10.99 -1.84
N LYS A 234 14.01 -12.11 -1.33
CA LYS A 234 14.81 -12.14 -0.09
C LYS A 234 16.18 -12.79 -0.35
N GLN A 235 17.22 -12.25 0.27
CA GLN A 235 18.58 -12.80 0.20
C GLN A 235 18.82 -13.76 1.37
N LEU A 236 18.41 -15.01 1.20
CA LEU A 236 18.40 -16.03 2.25
C LEU A 236 19.51 -17.08 2.10
N SER A 237 20.04 -17.53 3.24
CA SER A 237 21.06 -18.56 3.35
C SER A 237 20.55 -19.88 3.93
N THR A 238 20.91 -20.97 3.28
CA THR A 238 20.72 -22.35 3.78
C THR A 238 22.00 -22.93 4.41
N GLU A 239 23.10 -22.15 4.43
CA GLU A 239 24.37 -22.62 4.98
C GLU A 239 24.36 -22.59 6.52
N CYS A 240 24.69 -23.72 7.15
CA CYS A 240 24.83 -23.82 8.60
C CYS A 240 26.00 -24.75 8.95
N ASN A 241 26.88 -24.29 9.84
CA ASN A 241 28.13 -24.97 10.20
C ASN A 241 28.00 -25.93 11.40
N ARG A 242 26.81 -26.01 12.00
CA ARG A 242 26.43 -26.94 13.07
C ARG A 242 25.48 -28.01 12.55
N LYS A 243 25.49 -29.18 13.19
CA LYS A 243 24.53 -30.26 12.96
C LYS A 243 24.19 -30.94 14.30
N PRO A 244 22.94 -31.39 14.51
CA PRO A 244 21.76 -31.07 13.71
C PRO A 244 21.45 -29.55 13.77
N TYR A 245 20.65 -29.05 12.83
CA TYR A 245 20.23 -27.64 12.80
C TYR A 245 18.80 -27.50 12.26
N ILE A 246 18.13 -26.44 12.69
CA ILE A 246 16.77 -26.08 12.25
C ILE A 246 16.84 -25.40 10.88
N SER A 247 16.00 -25.84 9.95
CA SER A 247 15.78 -25.11 8.70
C SER A 247 14.29 -24.88 8.47
N TYR A 248 13.99 -23.94 7.59
CA TYR A 248 12.64 -23.51 7.28
C TYR A 248 12.44 -23.50 5.76
N GLU A 249 11.24 -23.85 5.33
CA GLU A 249 10.80 -23.79 3.94
C GLU A 249 9.37 -23.25 3.95
N LEU A 250 9.20 -22.00 3.53
CA LEU A 250 7.92 -21.30 3.50
C LEU A 250 7.50 -21.08 2.06
N THR A 251 6.33 -21.61 1.70
CA THR A 251 5.65 -21.33 0.44
C THR A 251 4.37 -20.57 0.75
N VAL A 252 4.18 -19.40 0.15
CA VAL A 252 2.96 -18.59 0.32
C VAL A 252 2.28 -18.42 -1.03
N GLN A 253 0.97 -18.58 -1.07
CA GLN A 253 0.13 -18.25 -2.22
C GLN A 253 -0.95 -17.25 -1.81
N ILE A 254 -0.94 -16.09 -2.45
CA ILE A 254 -1.96 -15.04 -2.31
C ILE A 254 -2.55 -14.81 -3.70
N ASN A 255 -3.82 -15.14 -3.87
CA ASN A 255 -4.55 -15.10 -5.15
C ASN A 255 -3.78 -15.88 -6.24
N GLY A 256 -3.38 -15.20 -7.31
CA GLY A 256 -2.54 -15.76 -8.38
C GLY A 256 -1.02 -15.69 -8.14
N ALA A 257 -0.56 -14.99 -7.11
CA ALA A 257 0.87 -14.85 -6.80
C ALA A 257 1.34 -15.97 -5.88
N LYS A 258 2.52 -16.52 -6.16
CA LYS A 258 3.20 -17.51 -5.33
C LYS A 258 4.62 -17.04 -5.00
N ARG A 259 5.06 -17.33 -3.78
CA ARG A 259 6.41 -17.11 -3.25
C ARG A 259 6.91 -18.38 -2.57
N HIS A 260 8.23 -18.56 -2.54
CA HIS A 260 8.89 -19.73 -1.97
C HIS A 260 10.25 -19.30 -1.42
N TYR A 261 10.50 -19.63 -0.15
CA TYR A 261 11.65 -19.22 0.63
C TYR A 261 12.22 -20.43 1.36
N VAL A 262 13.55 -20.57 1.38
CA VAL A 262 14.25 -21.63 2.11
C VAL A 262 15.46 -21.02 2.80
N TRP A 263 15.56 -21.24 4.12
CA TRP A 263 16.68 -20.72 4.93
C TRP A 263 16.97 -21.61 6.13
N SER A 264 18.04 -21.31 6.86
CA SER A 264 18.44 -22.00 8.08
C SER A 264 18.41 -21.08 9.29
N GLU A 265 18.36 -21.63 10.50
CA GLU A 265 18.57 -20.89 11.75
C GLU A 265 19.99 -20.28 11.89
N CYS A 266 20.90 -20.57 10.97
CA CYS A 266 22.21 -19.94 10.89
C CYS A 266 22.19 -18.62 10.10
N ASP A 267 21.10 -18.29 9.39
CA ASP A 267 20.98 -17.05 8.65
C ASP A 267 20.69 -15.87 9.60
N THR A 268 21.74 -15.08 9.87
CA THR A 268 21.71 -13.89 10.72
C THR A 268 21.68 -12.59 9.91
N SER A 269 21.40 -12.66 8.61
CA SER A 269 21.05 -11.48 7.79
C SER A 269 19.73 -10.87 8.26
N THR A 270 19.44 -9.62 7.85
CA THR A 270 18.15 -8.97 8.14
C THR A 270 16.98 -9.80 7.61
N ASP A 271 17.08 -10.32 6.39
CA ASP A 271 16.05 -11.19 5.80
C ASP A 271 15.91 -12.51 6.56
N GLY A 272 17.03 -13.16 6.91
CA GLY A 272 17.04 -14.40 7.69
C GLY A 272 16.39 -14.25 9.08
N LEU A 273 16.68 -13.14 9.77
CA LEU A 273 16.09 -12.82 11.07
C LEU A 273 14.58 -12.53 10.96
N ASN A 274 14.17 -11.71 9.98
CA ASN A 274 12.75 -11.37 9.77
C ASN A 274 11.92 -12.61 9.40
N MET A 275 12.36 -13.37 8.40
CA MET A 275 11.70 -14.60 7.97
C MET A 275 11.61 -15.65 9.09
N THR A 276 12.66 -15.77 9.92
CA THR A 276 12.64 -16.64 11.11
C THR A 276 11.61 -16.16 12.13
N GLY A 277 11.48 -14.86 12.36
CA GLY A 277 10.44 -14.27 13.21
C GLY A 277 9.03 -14.63 12.73
N VAL A 278 8.77 -14.48 11.43
CA VAL A 278 7.47 -14.83 10.82
C VAL A 278 7.20 -16.34 10.89
N ALA A 279 8.19 -17.19 10.60
CA ALA A 279 8.03 -18.63 10.75
C ALA A 279 7.70 -19.02 12.20
N GLN A 280 8.38 -18.43 13.19
CA GLN A 280 8.09 -18.68 14.60
C GLN A 280 6.69 -18.19 15.00
N PHE A 281 6.25 -17.01 14.52
CA PHE A 281 4.90 -16.52 14.76
C PHE A 281 3.81 -17.46 14.20
N ILE A 282 4.04 -18.02 13.01
CA ILE A 282 3.16 -19.03 12.40
C ILE A 282 3.13 -20.30 13.27
N ILE A 283 4.30 -20.81 13.67
CA ILE A 283 4.44 -22.00 14.52
C ILE A 283 3.69 -21.78 15.84
N ASP A 284 4.06 -20.75 16.62
CA ASP A 284 3.45 -20.44 17.92
C ASP A 284 1.92 -20.28 17.83
N THR A 285 1.43 -19.67 16.75
CA THR A 285 0.00 -19.50 16.50
C THR A 285 -0.73 -20.83 16.24
N VAL A 286 -0.09 -21.77 15.54
CA VAL A 286 -0.65 -23.11 15.29
C VAL A 286 -0.50 -24.03 16.50
N GLU A 287 0.64 -24.00 17.20
CA GLU A 287 0.88 -24.80 18.41
C GLU A 287 -0.06 -24.41 19.56
N ALA A 288 -0.47 -23.14 19.64
CA ALA A 288 -1.51 -22.67 20.55
C ALA A 288 -2.93 -23.20 20.23
N GLY A 289 -3.13 -23.83 19.06
CA GLY A 289 -4.40 -24.39 18.60
C GLY A 289 -4.71 -25.79 19.12
N GLU A 290 -6.00 -26.09 19.32
CA GLU A 290 -6.45 -27.37 19.91
C GLU A 290 -6.05 -28.60 19.09
N SER A 291 -6.05 -28.51 17.75
CA SER A 291 -5.62 -29.61 16.87
C SER A 291 -4.16 -30.00 17.08
N PHE A 292 -3.28 -29.05 17.43
CA PHE A 292 -1.87 -29.34 17.70
C PHE A 292 -1.66 -29.86 19.12
N LYS A 293 -2.36 -29.30 20.12
CA LYS A 293 -2.30 -29.76 21.52
C LYS A 293 -2.78 -31.21 21.73
N GLN A 294 -3.59 -31.74 20.81
CA GLN A 294 -4.04 -33.14 20.83
C GLN A 294 -3.01 -34.12 20.26
N LEU A 295 -1.95 -33.63 19.62
CA LEU A 295 -0.86 -34.48 19.11
C LEU A 295 0.03 -34.97 20.26
N PRO A 296 0.58 -36.20 20.17
CA PRO A 296 1.51 -36.72 21.17
C PRO A 296 2.69 -35.78 21.45
N GLU A 297 3.23 -35.86 22.65
CA GLU A 297 4.48 -35.17 22.99
C GLU A 297 5.68 -35.78 22.25
N ALA A 298 6.69 -34.96 22.00
CA ALA A 298 7.94 -35.42 21.43
C ALA A 298 8.82 -36.03 22.52
N GLU A 299 8.93 -37.36 22.55
CA GLU A 299 9.65 -38.11 23.60
C GLU A 299 11.12 -38.40 23.24
N GLY A 300 11.60 -37.97 22.07
CA GLY A 300 12.97 -38.18 21.61
C GLY A 300 13.82 -36.91 21.45
N GLY A 301 15.00 -37.09 20.86
CA GLY A 301 15.97 -36.02 20.59
C GLY A 301 16.60 -36.18 19.21
N TYR A 302 17.31 -35.15 18.76
CA TYR A 302 18.09 -35.21 17.52
C TYR A 302 19.52 -35.67 17.83
N GLU A 303 20.05 -36.58 17.01
CA GLU A 303 21.45 -37.03 17.03
C GLU A 303 22.38 -36.06 16.27
#